data_AF-A0A0A1XRN2-F1
#
_entry.id   AF-A0A0A1XRN2-F1
#
_cell.length_a   1.000
_cell.length_b   1.000
_cell.length_c   1.000
_cell.angle_alpha   90.00
_cell.angle_beta   90.00
_cell.angle_gamma   90.00
#
_symmetry.space_group_name_H-M   'P 1'
#
loop_
_entity.id
_entity.type
_entity.pdbx_description
1 polymer ?
#
loop_
_entity_poly.entity_id
_entity_poly.type
_entity_poly.pdbx_seq_one_letter_code
_entity_poly.pdbx_strand_id
1 'polypeptide(L)'
;STVLSYRSTVLSYKYTYLYIKLRILHRIITADYLSILNGLMSFYISDGPLINVLRYDLKLNGNYKAVLRRVRKSEDGQIVVVGSTPSVAELLRQAQQVGIMNDKYSYIIGNLDLQTFDLEEYKYSEANITGFRMFSPTQSIVQDLISHLDYSGSINDRIINDSCPITLEMALTYDAVQVFAATTKKIMYRPQALNCSDQSSQVQTDGSTFKNYMRSTNIEEKTITGPVYFDGNIRKGYTLDIVELQTTGLVKIGTWDERNNLTIQRPPQSKLWSEVDANSLVNQTFRVLISVPNKPYASLVESHKKLVGNNQYEGYSIDLIKELSAKLGFNYILINGGSNYGNFNKTTNKTTGMMKEINEGIGHIVINLTTHC
;
A
#
# COMPACT_ATOMS: atom_id res chain seq x y z
N SER A 1 33.69 -45.11 -12.99
CA SER A 1 33.72 -45.99 -11.80
C SER A 1 33.96 -45.08 -10.60
N THR A 2 33.06 -44.85 -9.65
CA THR A 2 31.89 -45.59 -9.16
C THR A 2 31.11 -44.58 -8.32
N VAL A 3 29.95 -44.10 -8.75
CA VAL A 3 28.63 -44.40 -8.16
C VAL A 3 28.67 -44.61 -6.64
N LEU A 4 28.16 -43.65 -5.87
CA LEU A 4 27.41 -43.95 -4.66
C LEU A 4 26.12 -43.11 -4.66
N SER A 5 25.07 -43.81 -5.08
CA SER A 5 23.66 -43.48 -4.95
C SER A 5 23.27 -43.48 -3.47
N TYR A 6 22.68 -42.39 -2.99
CA TYR A 6 21.72 -42.47 -1.89
C TYR A 6 20.34 -42.02 -2.40
N ARG A 7 19.51 -43.02 -2.72
CA ARG A 7 18.05 -42.89 -2.72
C ARG A 7 17.58 -43.36 -1.34
N SER A 8 16.91 -42.48 -0.59
CA SER A 8 15.89 -42.92 0.37
C SER A 8 14.62 -42.08 0.24
N THR A 9 13.56 -42.85 0.02
CA THR A 9 12.13 -42.58 -0.14
C THR A 9 11.48 -41.90 1.08
N VAL A 10 10.60 -40.93 0.79
CA VAL A 10 9.34 -40.52 1.47
C VAL A 10 9.34 -40.33 3.00
N LEU A 11 9.06 -39.09 3.45
CA LEU A 11 7.94 -38.80 4.36
C LEU A 11 7.60 -37.30 4.33
N SER A 12 6.33 -37.04 4.03
CA SER A 12 5.65 -35.75 4.06
C SER A 12 5.72 -35.13 5.45
N TYR A 13 6.30 -33.94 5.57
CA TYR A 13 5.89 -32.96 6.57
C TYR A 13 5.76 -31.57 5.94
N LYS A 14 4.56 -31.03 6.07
CA LYS A 14 4.12 -29.68 5.69
C LYS A 14 5.09 -28.63 6.20
N TYR A 15 5.80 -27.96 5.30
CA TYR A 15 6.31 -26.63 5.56
C TYR A 15 5.97 -25.76 4.35
N THR A 16 5.06 -24.82 4.57
CA THR A 16 4.68 -23.77 3.62
C THR A 16 5.93 -22.93 3.35
N TYR A 17 6.64 -23.21 2.26
CA TYR A 17 7.78 -22.44 1.81
C TYR A 17 7.33 -21.00 1.50
N LEU A 18 7.77 -20.03 2.30
CA LEU A 18 7.60 -18.62 2.04
C LEU A 18 8.59 -18.23 0.93
N TYR A 19 8.14 -18.33 -0.33
CA TYR A 19 8.93 -17.96 -1.50
C TYR A 19 9.00 -16.41 -1.61
N ILE A 20 9.98 -15.78 -0.96
CA ILE A 20 10.24 -14.34 -1.13
C ILE A 20 11.17 -14.15 -2.33
N LYS A 21 10.59 -13.92 -3.51
CA LYS A 21 11.35 -13.69 -4.75
C LYS A 21 11.47 -12.20 -5.01
N LEU A 22 12.47 -11.56 -4.38
CA LEU A 22 12.76 -10.13 -4.57
C LEU A 22 13.18 -9.85 -6.02
N ARG A 23 12.44 -9.01 -6.73
CA ARG A 23 12.85 -8.46 -8.03
C ARG A 23 13.13 -6.97 -7.88
N ILE A 24 14.39 -6.57 -8.11
CA ILE A 24 14.80 -5.17 -8.01
C ILE A 24 14.92 -4.53 -9.39
N LEU A 25 14.19 -3.44 -9.62
CA LEU A 25 14.17 -2.68 -10.88
C LEU A 25 15.03 -1.43 -10.72
N HIS A 26 16.11 -1.28 -11.50
CA HIS A 26 17.01 -0.13 -11.33
C HIS A 26 17.66 0.40 -12.62
N ARG A 27 17.90 1.73 -12.67
CA ARG A 27 18.34 2.50 -13.86
C ARG A 27 19.84 2.83 -13.95
N ILE A 28 20.57 3.01 -12.86
CA ILE A 28 21.99 3.40 -12.91
C ILE A 28 22.75 2.79 -11.72
N ILE A 29 23.67 1.85 -11.94
CA ILE A 29 24.53 1.35 -10.86
C ILE A 29 25.45 2.50 -10.41
N THR A 30 25.07 3.23 -9.36
CA THR A 30 26.02 3.93 -8.49
C THR A 30 26.59 2.91 -7.49
N ALA A 31 27.80 3.15 -6.99
CA ALA A 31 28.46 2.28 -6.00
C ALA A 31 27.57 2.01 -4.77
N ASP A 32 26.68 2.95 -4.45
CA ASP A 32 25.75 2.91 -3.32
C ASP A 32 24.68 1.81 -3.43
N TYR A 33 24.37 1.32 -4.64
CA TYR A 33 23.36 0.27 -4.82
C TYR A 33 23.95 -1.14 -4.70
N LEU A 34 25.22 -1.31 -5.07
CA LEU A 34 25.95 -2.56 -4.88
C LEU A 34 26.16 -2.87 -3.40
N SER A 35 26.30 -1.85 -2.55
CA SER A 35 26.38 -2.05 -1.10
C SER A 35 25.07 -2.57 -0.51
N ILE A 36 23.91 -2.06 -0.97
CA ILE A 36 22.59 -2.56 -0.56
C ILE A 36 22.42 -4.03 -0.99
N LEU A 37 22.78 -4.35 -2.24
CA LEU A 37 22.68 -5.72 -2.73
C LEU A 37 23.62 -6.67 -1.99
N ASN A 38 24.87 -6.27 -1.73
CA ASN A 38 25.81 -7.04 -0.93
C ASN A 38 25.31 -7.25 0.51
N GLY A 39 24.70 -6.23 1.10
CA GLY A 39 24.04 -6.34 2.41
C GLY A 39 22.89 -7.33 2.40
N LEU A 40 22.03 -7.33 1.38
CA LEU A 40 20.95 -8.31 1.26
C LEU A 40 21.48 -9.73 1.06
N MET A 41 22.47 -9.91 0.19
CA MET A 41 23.03 -11.23 -0.10
C MET A 41 23.79 -11.83 1.10
N SER A 42 24.37 -11.00 1.97
CA SER A 42 25.08 -11.49 3.16
C SER A 42 24.15 -12.12 4.20
N PHE A 43 22.86 -11.79 4.21
CA PHE A 43 21.88 -12.41 5.09
C PHE A 43 21.45 -13.83 4.67
N TYR A 44 21.70 -14.24 3.42
CA TYR A 44 21.07 -15.43 2.82
C TYR A 44 22.07 -16.49 2.30
N ILE A 45 23.28 -16.53 2.85
CA ILE A 45 24.41 -17.31 2.33
C ILE A 45 24.19 -18.84 2.29
N SER A 46 23.22 -19.41 3.02
CA SER A 46 23.07 -20.88 3.09
C SER A 46 21.65 -21.48 3.04
N ASP A 47 20.59 -20.77 3.45
CA ASP A 47 19.19 -21.29 3.44
C ASP A 47 18.13 -20.18 3.16
N GLY A 48 18.47 -19.22 2.29
CA GLY A 48 17.59 -18.10 1.96
C GLY A 48 16.59 -18.36 0.83
N PRO A 49 15.52 -17.55 0.72
CA PRO A 49 14.62 -17.60 -0.42
C PRO A 49 15.36 -17.27 -1.72
N LEU A 50 14.90 -17.82 -2.85
CA LEU A 50 15.54 -17.62 -4.15
C LEU A 50 15.33 -16.17 -4.63
N ILE A 51 16.36 -15.33 -4.49
CA ILE A 51 16.34 -13.93 -4.91
C ILE A 51 16.66 -13.83 -6.40
N ASN A 52 15.65 -13.51 -7.21
CA ASN A 52 15.83 -13.23 -8.64
C ASN A 52 16.19 -11.75 -8.86
N VAL A 53 17.48 -11.45 -8.78
CA VAL A 53 18.00 -10.13 -9.14
C VAL A 53 17.97 -9.96 -10.66
N LEU A 54 16.94 -9.29 -11.17
CA LEU A 54 16.84 -8.98 -12.58
C LEU A 54 17.35 -7.57 -12.84
N ARG A 55 18.62 -7.48 -13.24
CA ARG A 55 19.19 -6.27 -13.80
C ARG A 55 18.56 -6.02 -15.17
N TYR A 56 17.80 -4.93 -15.29
CA TYR A 56 17.37 -4.44 -16.59
C TYR A 56 18.31 -3.31 -16.98
N ASP A 57 19.28 -3.61 -17.85
CA ASP A 57 20.15 -2.59 -18.44
C ASP A 57 19.27 -1.63 -19.26
N LEU A 58 18.98 -0.46 -18.68
CA LEU A 58 18.07 0.50 -19.28
C LEU A 58 18.82 1.40 -20.27
N LYS A 59 19.08 0.87 -21.47
CA LYS A 59 18.85 1.68 -22.69
C LYS A 59 17.34 1.81 -22.97
N LEU A 60 16.53 1.89 -21.93
CA LEU A 60 15.08 1.79 -22.02
C LEU A 60 14.42 3.16 -22.10
N ASN A 61 15.16 4.28 -22.10
CA ASN A 61 14.63 5.64 -22.26
C ASN A 61 13.36 5.92 -21.41
N GLY A 62 13.32 5.38 -20.19
CA GLY A 62 12.17 5.51 -19.29
C GLY A 62 11.01 4.53 -19.52
N ASN A 63 11.13 3.53 -20.39
CA ASN A 63 10.10 2.53 -20.67
C ASN A 63 10.34 1.20 -19.94
N TYR A 64 9.62 1.00 -18.85
CA TYR A 64 9.61 -0.21 -18.02
C TYR A 64 8.54 -1.24 -18.45
N LYS A 65 7.62 -0.92 -19.36
CA LYS A 65 6.46 -1.79 -19.71
C LYS A 65 6.86 -3.20 -20.14
N ALA A 66 7.92 -3.36 -20.93
CA ALA A 66 8.38 -4.68 -21.38
C ALA A 66 8.86 -5.56 -20.23
N VAL A 67 9.40 -4.93 -19.18
CA VAL A 67 9.83 -5.59 -17.96
C VAL A 67 8.62 -5.97 -17.11
N LEU A 68 7.74 -5.00 -16.85
CA LEU A 68 6.54 -5.20 -16.04
C LEU A 68 5.59 -6.24 -16.65
N ARG A 69 5.52 -6.35 -17.98
CA ARG A 69 4.81 -7.43 -18.68
C ARG A 69 5.41 -8.81 -18.43
N ARG A 70 6.73 -8.90 -18.24
CA ARG A 70 7.40 -10.16 -17.85
C ARG A 70 7.14 -10.49 -16.38
N VAL A 71 7.09 -9.48 -15.50
CA VAL A 71 6.68 -9.66 -14.10
C VAL A 71 5.26 -10.19 -14.02
N ARG A 72 4.33 -9.58 -14.76
CA ARG A 72 2.92 -10.03 -14.83
C ARG A 72 2.76 -11.49 -15.24
N LYS A 73 3.68 -12.01 -16.06
CA LYS A 73 3.67 -13.40 -16.53
C LYS A 73 4.30 -14.38 -15.54
N SER A 74 5.10 -13.92 -14.58
CA SER A 74 5.85 -14.80 -13.69
C SER A 74 5.10 -15.18 -12.42
N GLU A 75 3.84 -14.76 -12.26
CA GLU A 75 2.99 -14.95 -11.06
C GLU A 75 3.62 -14.43 -9.75
N ASP A 76 4.72 -13.68 -9.84
CA ASP A 76 5.42 -13.13 -8.69
C ASP A 76 4.68 -11.87 -8.19
N GLY A 77 4.03 -11.96 -7.03
CA GLY A 77 3.28 -10.85 -6.42
C GLY A 77 4.14 -9.86 -5.62
N GLN A 78 5.34 -10.23 -5.19
CA GLN A 78 6.18 -9.38 -4.32
C GLN A 78 7.26 -8.65 -5.12
N ILE A 79 7.25 -7.32 -5.07
CA ILE A 79 8.11 -6.47 -5.91
C ILE A 79 8.83 -5.46 -5.01
N VAL A 80 10.16 -5.35 -5.18
CA VAL A 80 10.96 -4.36 -4.44
C VAL A 80 11.51 -3.35 -5.43
N VAL A 81 11.16 -2.08 -5.23
CA VAL A 81 11.52 -1.00 -6.15
C VAL A 81 12.54 -0.10 -5.47
N VAL A 82 13.72 0.03 -6.06
CA VAL A 82 14.80 0.88 -5.56
C VAL A 82 15.29 1.74 -6.72
N GLY A 83 15.24 3.06 -6.57
CA GLY A 83 15.68 3.97 -7.61
C GLY A 83 15.53 5.43 -7.22
N SER A 84 15.97 6.32 -8.11
CA SER A 84 15.74 7.76 -7.95
C SER A 84 14.26 8.08 -8.00
N THR A 85 13.86 9.17 -7.35
CA THR A 85 12.48 9.65 -7.30
C THR A 85 11.79 9.67 -8.67
N PRO A 86 12.36 10.29 -9.73
CA PRO A 86 11.72 10.28 -11.05
C PRO A 86 11.62 8.88 -11.69
N SER A 87 12.55 7.97 -11.38
CA SER A 87 12.53 6.61 -11.93
C SER A 87 11.45 5.75 -11.26
N VAL A 88 11.28 5.89 -9.95
CA VAL A 88 10.24 5.19 -9.17
C VAL A 88 8.86 5.68 -9.57
N ALA A 89 8.66 7.01 -9.69
CA ALA A 89 7.40 7.59 -10.16
C ALA A 89 6.98 7.02 -11.53
N GLU A 90 7.89 7.04 -12.50
CA GLU A 90 7.59 6.53 -13.84
C GLU A 90 7.33 5.02 -13.86
N LEU A 91 7.98 4.27 -12.97
CA LEU A 91 7.75 2.84 -12.82
C LEU A 91 6.36 2.54 -12.26
N LEU A 92 5.93 3.23 -11.20
CA LEU A 92 4.59 3.07 -10.61
C LEU A 92 3.49 3.42 -11.63
N ARG A 93 3.67 4.54 -12.35
CA ARG A 93 2.75 4.94 -13.42
C ARG A 93 2.63 3.88 -14.52
N GLN A 94 3.74 3.26 -14.92
CA GLN A 94 3.72 2.19 -15.90
C GLN A 94 3.23 0.84 -15.34
N ALA A 95 3.41 0.58 -14.05
CA ALA A 95 2.88 -0.59 -13.37
C ALA A 95 1.34 -0.58 -13.38
N GLN A 96 0.75 0.60 -13.11
CA GLN A 96 -0.68 0.85 -13.29
C GLN A 96 -1.13 0.52 -14.73
N GLN A 97 -0.44 1.07 -15.74
CA GLN A 97 -0.79 0.85 -17.16
C GLN A 97 -0.68 -0.59 -17.64
N VAL A 98 0.18 -1.40 -17.02
CA VAL A 98 0.34 -2.83 -17.36
C VAL A 98 -0.64 -3.72 -16.58
N GLY A 99 -1.34 -3.17 -15.59
CA GLY A 99 -2.33 -3.86 -14.78
C GLY A 99 -1.70 -4.76 -13.71
N ILE A 100 -0.58 -4.33 -13.14
CA ILE A 100 0.08 -5.01 -11.99
C ILE A 100 -0.03 -4.21 -10.70
N MET A 101 -0.92 -3.23 -10.65
CA MET A 101 -1.29 -2.49 -9.45
C MET A 101 -2.69 -2.96 -9.01
N ASN A 102 -2.74 -4.12 -8.35
CA ASN A 102 -3.96 -4.72 -7.79
C ASN A 102 -3.64 -5.51 -6.52
N ASP A 103 -4.67 -6.03 -5.86
CA ASP A 103 -4.67 -6.88 -4.67
C ASP A 103 -3.67 -8.06 -4.71
N LYS A 104 -3.30 -8.54 -5.90
CA LYS A 104 -2.34 -9.65 -6.06
C LYS A 104 -0.88 -9.23 -5.87
N TYR A 105 -0.58 -7.93 -5.89
CA TYR A 105 0.77 -7.41 -5.84
C TYR A 105 1.04 -6.61 -4.56
N SER A 106 2.25 -6.82 -4.02
CA SER A 106 2.81 -6.06 -2.91
C SER A 106 4.13 -5.42 -3.33
N TYR A 107 4.23 -4.13 -3.06
CA TYR A 107 5.36 -3.28 -3.40
C TYR A 107 6.08 -2.83 -2.14
N ILE A 108 7.41 -2.98 -2.12
CA ILE A 108 8.28 -2.34 -1.13
C ILE A 108 9.11 -1.30 -1.87
N ILE A 109 8.88 -0.03 -1.55
CA ILE A 109 9.57 1.11 -2.15
C ILE A 109 10.75 1.49 -1.24
N GLY A 110 11.97 1.23 -1.72
CA GLY A 110 13.21 1.58 -1.01
C GLY A 110 13.66 3.03 -1.19
N ASN A 111 12.85 3.87 -1.84
CA ASN A 111 13.11 5.30 -1.96
C ASN A 111 12.55 6.01 -0.71
N LEU A 112 13.38 6.85 -0.06
CA LEU A 112 13.06 7.52 1.21
C LEU A 112 12.19 8.79 1.06
N ASP A 113 11.83 9.14 -0.17
CA ASP A 113 10.99 10.28 -0.55
C ASP A 113 9.57 9.87 -0.95
N LEU A 114 9.06 8.73 -0.44
CA LEU A 114 7.73 8.25 -0.81
C LEU A 114 6.63 9.29 -0.53
N GLN A 115 6.80 10.12 0.51
CA GLN A 115 5.88 11.21 0.87
C GLN A 115 5.79 12.33 -0.17
N THR A 116 6.72 12.40 -1.13
CA THR A 116 6.77 13.48 -2.14
C THR A 116 6.02 13.14 -3.41
N PHE A 117 5.62 11.87 -3.60
CA PHE A 117 4.88 11.45 -4.78
C PHE A 117 3.39 11.80 -4.65
N ASP A 118 2.76 12.06 -5.79
CA ASP A 118 1.30 11.99 -5.90
C ASP A 118 0.90 10.51 -5.90
N LEU A 119 0.28 10.06 -4.81
CA LEU A 119 -0.13 8.68 -4.60
C LEU A 119 -1.64 8.49 -4.77
N GLU A 120 -2.39 9.53 -5.15
CA GLU A 120 -3.85 9.51 -5.20
C GLU A 120 -4.38 8.38 -6.10
N GLU A 121 -3.77 8.20 -7.27
CA GLU A 121 -4.15 7.16 -8.22
C GLU A 121 -3.89 5.72 -7.71
N TYR A 122 -3.05 5.55 -6.70
CA TYR A 122 -2.69 4.24 -6.15
C TYR A 122 -3.45 3.88 -4.88
N LYS A 123 -4.07 4.86 -4.18
CA LYS A 123 -4.84 4.65 -2.94
C LYS A 123 -5.96 3.63 -3.09
N TYR A 124 -6.59 3.61 -4.28
CA TYR A 124 -7.73 2.75 -4.61
C TYR A 124 -7.35 1.49 -5.40
N SER A 125 -6.05 1.24 -5.57
CA SER A 125 -5.58 0.09 -6.36
C SER A 125 -5.64 -1.24 -5.62
N GLU A 126 -5.93 -1.25 -4.31
CA GLU A 126 -5.88 -2.44 -3.42
C GLU A 126 -4.50 -3.13 -3.34
N ALA A 127 -3.49 -2.64 -4.07
CA ALA A 127 -2.12 -3.13 -3.97
C ALA A 127 -1.50 -2.70 -2.63
N ASN A 128 -0.79 -3.62 -1.97
CA ASN A 128 -0.09 -3.26 -0.74
C ASN A 128 1.22 -2.54 -1.08
N ILE A 129 1.26 -1.22 -0.89
CA ILE A 129 2.46 -0.40 -1.10
C ILE A 129 3.03 0.01 0.25
N THR A 130 4.19 -0.52 0.59
CA THR A 130 4.96 -0.15 1.78
C THR A 130 6.21 0.62 1.35
N GLY A 131 6.59 1.64 2.10
CA GLY A 131 7.86 2.34 1.92
C GLY A 131 8.43 2.84 3.22
N PHE A 132 9.50 3.63 3.07
CA PHE A 132 10.27 4.15 4.19
C PHE A 132 10.38 5.68 4.06
N ARG A 133 10.44 6.38 5.19
CA ARG A 133 10.75 7.81 5.23
C ARG A 133 11.59 8.12 6.47
N MET A 134 12.45 9.13 6.39
CA MET A 134 13.35 9.52 7.49
C MET A 134 12.75 10.58 8.43
N PHE A 135 11.66 11.24 8.01
CA PHE A 135 10.96 12.25 8.80
C PHE A 135 9.47 12.23 8.47
N SER A 136 8.65 12.75 9.38
CA SER A 136 7.19 12.84 9.18
C SER A 136 6.81 14.21 8.64
N PRO A 137 5.98 14.30 7.57
CA PRO A 137 5.42 15.57 7.12
C PRO A 137 4.61 16.29 8.20
N THR A 138 4.01 15.55 9.14
CA THR A 138 3.20 16.09 10.23
C THR A 138 4.00 16.74 11.36
N GLN A 139 5.33 16.66 11.32
CA GLN A 139 6.19 17.25 12.35
C GLN A 139 6.09 18.78 12.31
N SER A 140 6.00 19.43 13.48
CA SER A 140 5.80 20.88 13.58
C SER A 140 6.86 21.70 12.85
N ILE A 141 8.14 21.32 12.95
CA ILE A 141 9.23 21.99 12.23
C ILE A 141 9.08 21.90 10.70
N VAL A 142 8.52 20.79 10.20
CA VAL A 142 8.31 20.58 8.76
C VAL A 142 7.11 21.40 8.30
N GLN A 143 6.03 21.42 9.08
CA GLN A 143 4.85 22.26 8.80
C GLN A 143 5.20 23.75 8.82
N ASP A 144 6.04 24.17 9.77
CA ASP A 144 6.57 25.54 9.84
C ASP A 144 7.47 25.85 8.62
N LEU A 145 8.34 24.92 8.22
CA LEU A 145 9.15 25.11 7.02
C LEU A 145 8.29 25.23 5.75
N ILE A 146 7.26 24.39 5.62
CA ILE A 146 6.33 24.42 4.48
C ILE A 146 5.60 25.76 4.43
N SER A 147 5.10 26.28 5.55
CA SER A 147 4.38 27.57 5.57
C SER A 147 5.27 28.75 5.14
N HIS A 148 6.54 28.76 5.56
CA HIS A 148 7.51 29.77 5.14
C HIS A 148 7.87 29.67 3.65
N LEU A 149 7.92 28.44 3.10
CA LEU A 149 8.18 28.23 1.69
C LEU A 149 6.96 28.55 0.82
N ASP A 150 5.75 28.32 1.31
CA ASP A 150 4.50 28.59 0.59
C ASP A 150 4.29 30.09 0.35
N TYR A 151 4.71 30.93 1.31
CA TYR A 151 4.74 32.39 1.17
C TYR A 151 5.62 32.88 -0.01
N SER A 152 6.57 32.07 -0.50
CA SER A 152 7.43 32.42 -1.64
C SER A 152 6.74 32.29 -3.02
N GLY A 153 5.49 31.82 -3.07
CA GLY A 153 4.68 31.71 -4.30
C GLY A 153 5.11 30.61 -5.27
N SER A 154 6.13 29.81 -4.92
CA SER A 154 6.69 28.76 -5.80
C SER A 154 6.09 27.36 -5.58
N ILE A 155 5.26 27.14 -4.56
CA ILE A 155 4.85 25.80 -4.09
C ILE A 155 3.35 25.50 -4.26
N ASN A 156 2.53 26.48 -4.66
CA ASN A 156 1.08 26.31 -4.84
C ASN A 156 0.67 25.16 -5.79
N ASP A 157 1.51 24.79 -6.77
CA ASP A 157 1.23 23.67 -7.68
C ASP A 157 1.67 22.29 -7.15
N ARG A 158 2.46 22.22 -6.07
CA ARG A 158 2.99 20.96 -5.49
C ARG A 158 2.22 20.47 -4.26
N ILE A 159 1.39 21.33 -3.66
CA ILE A 159 0.44 20.95 -2.60
C ILE A 159 -0.90 20.60 -3.25
N ILE A 160 -0.85 19.85 -4.34
CA ILE A 160 -2.02 19.27 -4.97
C ILE A 160 -1.95 17.79 -4.59
N ASN A 161 -2.97 17.30 -3.87
CA ASN A 161 -3.13 15.87 -3.49
C ASN A 161 -2.31 15.36 -2.30
N ASP A 162 -2.17 16.14 -1.23
CA ASP A 162 -1.68 15.63 0.08
C ASP A 162 -0.18 15.18 0.06
N SER A 163 0.56 15.52 -1.02
CA SER A 163 1.99 15.24 -1.14
C SER A 163 2.84 16.28 -0.39
N CYS A 164 3.88 15.81 0.30
CA CYS A 164 4.83 16.68 1.00
C CYS A 164 5.83 17.29 0.00
N PRO A 165 5.96 18.62 -0.09
CA PRO A 165 6.89 19.26 -1.03
C PRO A 165 8.37 19.15 -0.60
N ILE A 166 8.62 18.78 0.66
CA ILE A 166 9.96 18.66 1.23
C ILE A 166 10.54 17.29 0.89
N THR A 167 11.66 17.30 0.18
CA THR A 167 12.46 16.09 -0.10
C THR A 167 13.44 15.82 1.03
N LEU A 168 13.93 14.59 1.10
CA LEU A 168 14.99 14.15 2.01
C LEU A 168 16.26 14.97 1.79
N GLU A 169 16.62 15.27 0.55
CA GLU A 169 17.78 16.10 0.25
C GLU A 169 17.65 17.51 0.86
N MET A 170 16.47 18.12 0.77
CA MET A 170 16.19 19.41 1.42
C MET A 170 16.27 19.29 2.95
N ALA A 171 15.68 18.24 3.52
CA ALA A 171 15.70 18.02 4.97
C ALA A 171 17.13 17.80 5.50
N LEU A 172 17.95 17.01 4.79
CA LEU A 172 19.35 16.79 5.12
C LEU A 172 20.19 18.06 4.97
N THR A 173 19.88 18.88 3.97
CA THR A 173 20.55 20.19 3.78
C THR A 173 20.22 21.15 4.92
N TYR A 174 18.95 21.20 5.34
CA TYR A 174 18.53 21.97 6.50
C TYR A 174 19.31 21.56 7.75
N ASP A 175 19.36 20.25 8.04
CA ASP A 175 20.07 19.72 9.21
C ASP A 175 21.59 19.97 9.12
N ALA A 176 22.17 19.88 7.92
CA ALA A 176 23.59 20.17 7.70
C ALA A 176 23.93 21.64 8.02
N VAL A 177 23.06 22.59 7.64
CA VAL A 177 23.23 24.01 7.99
C VAL A 177 23.13 24.21 9.50
N GLN A 178 22.23 23.51 10.18
CA GLN A 178 22.10 23.57 11.64
C GLN A 178 23.38 23.09 12.35
N VAL A 179 23.95 21.97 11.89
CA VAL A 179 25.23 21.43 12.38
C VAL A 179 26.38 22.41 12.15
N PHE A 180 26.45 22.98 10.95
CA PHE A 180 27.47 23.95 10.60
C PHE A 180 27.35 25.23 11.45
N ALA A 181 26.14 25.76 11.62
CA ALA A 181 25.88 26.95 12.42
C ALA A 181 26.19 26.72 13.92
N ALA A 182 25.84 25.54 14.45
CA ALA A 182 26.16 25.16 15.83
C ALA A 182 27.69 25.10 16.06
N THR A 183 28.43 24.55 15.09
CA THR A 183 29.89 24.49 15.11
C THR A 183 30.52 25.89 15.09
N THR A 184 30.07 26.76 14.17
CA THR A 184 30.57 28.13 14.02
C THR A 184 30.31 29.01 15.25
N LYS A 185 29.21 28.77 15.98
CA LYS A 185 28.96 29.48 17.24
C LYS A 185 29.96 29.14 18.35
N LYS A 186 30.63 27.99 18.25
CA LYS A 186 31.53 27.47 19.28
C LYS A 186 32.99 27.64 18.92
N ILE A 187 33.32 27.55 17.63
CA ILE A 187 34.67 27.76 17.12
C ILE A 187 34.74 29.10 16.43
N MET A 188 35.56 29.99 17.00
CA MET A 188 36.04 31.17 16.29
C MET A 188 37.06 30.72 15.24
N TYR A 189 36.71 30.80 13.96
CA TYR A 189 37.65 30.58 12.87
C TYR A 189 37.86 31.88 12.09
N ARG A 190 39.05 32.05 11.50
CA ARG A 190 39.34 33.16 10.59
C ARG A 190 39.47 32.59 9.19
N PRO A 191 38.43 32.73 8.32
CA PRO A 191 38.51 32.19 6.98
C PRO A 191 39.65 32.87 6.21
N GLN A 192 40.52 32.06 5.62
CA GLN A 192 41.55 32.51 4.69
C GLN A 192 41.24 31.92 3.32
N ALA A 193 41.36 32.73 2.28
CA ALA A 193 41.24 32.25 0.92
C ALA A 193 42.40 31.30 0.61
N LEU A 194 42.08 30.11 0.10
CA LEU A 194 43.06 29.11 -0.31
C LEU A 194 43.04 29.01 -1.84
N ASN A 195 44.22 28.94 -2.45
CA ASN A 195 44.37 28.64 -3.86
C ASN A 195 44.49 27.13 -4.05
N CYS A 196 43.45 26.48 -4.56
CA CYS A 196 43.45 25.03 -4.78
C CYS A 196 44.43 24.57 -5.87
N SER A 197 45.03 25.49 -6.64
CA SER A 197 46.06 25.18 -7.63
C SER A 197 47.46 25.06 -7.02
N ASP A 198 47.67 25.60 -5.81
CA ASP A 198 48.91 25.42 -5.08
C ASP A 198 48.97 24.02 -4.50
N GLN A 199 49.99 23.24 -4.86
CA GLN A 199 50.25 21.90 -4.31
C GLN A 199 50.78 21.94 -2.87
N SER A 200 50.55 23.05 -2.15
CA SER A 200 50.95 23.19 -0.75
C SER A 200 50.22 22.15 0.09
N SER A 201 50.98 21.31 0.79
CA SER A 201 50.44 20.34 1.75
C SER A 201 50.03 20.98 3.09
N GLN A 202 50.00 22.31 3.18
CA GLN A 202 49.69 23.02 4.41
C GLN A 202 48.18 23.00 4.68
N VAL A 203 47.76 22.05 5.52
CA VAL A 203 46.41 22.03 6.09
C VAL A 203 46.31 23.11 7.17
N GLN A 204 45.36 24.03 7.01
CA GLN A 204 45.05 25.02 8.04
C GLN A 204 44.59 24.32 9.33
N THR A 205 45.20 24.69 10.47
CA THR A 205 44.92 24.09 11.78
C THR A 205 43.46 24.25 12.18
N ASP A 206 42.87 25.40 11.87
CA ASP A 206 41.47 25.72 12.16
C ASP A 206 40.50 24.75 11.46
N GLY A 207 40.84 24.26 10.26
CA GLY A 207 40.00 23.32 9.52
C GLY A 207 39.90 21.95 10.18
N SER A 208 41.01 21.45 10.74
CA SER A 208 41.01 20.16 11.46
C SER A 208 40.24 20.25 12.76
N THR A 209 40.42 21.33 13.52
CA THR A 209 39.67 21.60 14.76
C THR A 209 38.18 21.73 14.47
N PHE A 210 37.80 22.49 13.44
CA PHE A 210 36.41 22.67 13.03
C PHE A 210 35.74 21.35 12.65
N LYS A 211 36.40 20.56 11.79
CA LYS A 211 35.91 19.24 11.38
C LYS A 211 35.74 18.29 12.57
N ASN A 212 36.72 18.25 13.47
CA ASN A 212 36.68 17.35 14.63
C ASN A 212 35.56 17.76 15.61
N TYR A 213 35.39 19.06 15.85
CA TYR A 213 34.31 19.55 16.69
C TYR A 213 32.94 19.27 16.09
N MET A 214 32.77 19.52 14.78
CA MET A 214 31.53 19.20 14.07
C MET A 214 31.16 17.72 14.24
N ARG A 215 32.13 16.81 14.16
CA ARG A 215 31.90 15.36 14.35
C ARG A 215 31.52 14.99 15.78
N SER A 216 32.14 15.66 16.76
CA SER A 216 31.83 15.47 18.18
C SER A 216 30.57 16.21 18.64
N THR A 217 29.97 17.04 17.78
CA THR A 217 28.75 17.77 18.10
C THR A 217 27.56 16.83 18.01
N ASN A 218 26.76 16.80 19.07
CA ASN A 218 25.46 16.12 19.09
C ASN A 218 24.36 17.18 19.09
N ILE A 219 23.49 17.14 18.07
CA ILE A 219 22.34 18.02 17.95
C ILE A 219 21.07 17.18 18.08
N GLU A 220 20.30 17.45 19.13
CA GLU A 220 19.08 16.68 19.44
C GLU A 220 17.80 17.45 19.10
N GLU A 221 17.89 18.77 18.96
CA GLU A 221 16.75 19.66 18.73
C GLU A 221 16.90 20.45 17.44
N LYS A 222 15.77 20.94 16.90
CA LYS A 222 15.70 21.80 15.71
C LYS A 222 16.29 21.17 14.45
N THR A 223 16.17 19.86 14.35
CA THR A 223 16.48 19.07 13.15
C THR A 223 15.20 18.41 12.61
N ILE A 224 15.19 18.12 11.31
CA ILE A 224 14.07 17.47 10.62
C ILE A 224 14.23 15.95 10.67
N THR A 225 15.43 15.44 10.45
CA THR A 225 15.69 13.99 10.28
C THR A 225 16.08 13.28 11.59
N GLY A 226 15.65 13.83 12.73
CA GLY A 226 15.99 13.34 14.07
C GLY A 226 17.37 13.81 14.58
N PRO A 227 17.85 13.27 15.70
CA PRO A 227 19.17 13.61 16.24
C PRO A 227 20.30 13.42 15.24
N VAL A 228 21.27 14.33 15.28
CA VAL A 228 22.46 14.30 14.42
C VAL A 228 23.71 14.25 15.29
N TYR A 229 24.37 13.09 15.26
CA TYR A 229 25.72 12.90 15.78
C TYR A 229 26.49 11.96 14.85
N PHE A 230 27.81 11.91 15.00
CA PHE A 230 28.67 11.11 14.13
C PHE A 230 29.45 10.08 14.94
N ASP A 231 29.51 8.86 14.41
CA ASP A 231 30.48 7.85 14.82
C ASP A 231 31.54 7.75 13.72
N GLY A 232 32.71 8.34 14.00
CA GLY A 232 33.75 8.55 13.00
C GLY A 232 33.29 9.47 11.85
N ASN A 233 33.00 8.87 10.69
CA ASN A 233 32.49 9.57 9.50
C ASN A 233 31.03 9.23 9.19
N ILE A 234 30.39 8.38 10.00
CA ILE A 234 29.07 7.84 9.73
C ILE A 234 28.07 8.60 10.61
N ARG A 235 27.04 9.17 9.99
CA ARG A 235 25.94 9.78 10.73
C ARG A 235 25.17 8.71 11.50
N LYS A 236 24.78 9.05 12.72
CA LYS A 236 23.99 8.23 13.63
C LYS A 236 22.80 9.03 14.18
N GLY A 237 21.90 8.35 14.88
CA GLY A 237 20.77 8.97 15.58
C GLY A 237 19.51 9.18 14.75
N TYR A 238 19.50 8.77 13.48
CA TYR A 238 18.31 8.82 12.65
C TYR A 238 17.38 7.64 12.92
N THR A 239 16.10 7.84 12.61
CA THR A 239 15.06 6.82 12.63
C THR A 239 14.42 6.73 11.25
N LEU A 240 13.93 5.55 10.91
CA LEU A 240 13.16 5.32 9.68
C LEU A 240 11.74 4.95 10.05
N ASP A 241 10.79 5.76 9.62
CA ASP A 241 9.37 5.41 9.66
C ASP A 241 9.07 4.43 8.53
N ILE A 242 8.34 3.38 8.86
CA ILE A 242 7.76 2.47 7.87
C ILE A 242 6.33 2.93 7.64
N VAL A 243 6.02 3.22 6.39
CA VAL A 243 4.72 3.75 5.97
C VAL A 243 4.05 2.81 4.98
N GLU A 244 2.75 2.65 5.11
CA GLU A 244 1.90 1.88 4.21
C GLU A 244 0.90 2.83 3.57
N LEU A 245 0.72 2.72 2.25
CA LEU A 245 -0.32 3.46 1.54
C LEU A 245 -1.68 2.82 1.85
N GLN A 246 -2.56 3.61 2.44
CA GLN A 246 -3.95 3.28 2.70
C GLN A 246 -4.86 4.24 1.92
N THR A 247 -6.18 3.99 1.93
CA THR A 247 -7.17 4.87 1.32
C THR A 247 -7.15 6.28 1.90
N THR A 248 -6.74 6.43 3.17
CA THR A 248 -6.56 7.71 3.87
C THR A 248 -5.22 8.39 3.57
N GLY A 249 -4.32 7.76 2.81
CA GLY A 249 -2.97 8.24 2.54
C GLY A 249 -1.87 7.39 3.20
N LEU A 250 -0.68 7.96 3.33
CA LEU A 250 0.47 7.26 3.93
C LEU A 250 0.34 7.19 5.45
N VAL A 251 0.16 5.99 5.97
CA VAL A 251 0.01 5.73 7.40
C VAL A 251 1.29 5.08 7.94
N LYS A 252 1.83 5.62 9.03
CA LYS A 252 2.96 5.01 9.74
C LYS A 252 2.52 3.71 10.41
N ILE A 253 3.21 2.62 10.11
CA ILE A 253 2.95 1.27 10.65
C ILE A 253 4.10 0.70 11.48
N GLY A 254 5.23 1.40 11.54
CA GLY A 254 6.39 0.96 12.29
C GLY A 254 7.50 1.99 12.29
N THR A 255 8.52 1.72 13.09
CA THR A 255 9.76 2.49 13.17
C THR A 255 10.94 1.54 13.18
N TRP A 256 12.02 1.91 12.52
CA TRP A 256 13.32 1.26 12.64
C TRP A 256 14.35 2.26 13.13
N ASP A 257 15.17 1.84 14.08
CA ASP A 257 16.35 2.58 14.50
C ASP A 257 17.47 1.59 14.87
N GLU A 258 18.71 2.07 14.91
CA GLU A 258 19.88 1.22 15.15
C GLU A 258 19.90 0.58 16.56
N ARG A 259 19.19 1.14 17.54
CA ARG A 259 19.20 0.67 18.94
C ARG A 259 18.12 -0.37 19.20
N ASN A 260 16.93 -0.16 18.68
CA ASN A 260 15.73 -0.94 18.94
C ASN A 260 15.35 -1.88 17.79
N ASN A 261 16.08 -1.86 16.67
CA ASN A 261 15.75 -2.58 15.44
C ASN A 261 14.33 -2.24 14.95
N LEU A 262 13.68 -3.18 14.27
CA LEU A 262 12.35 -3.02 13.72
C LEU A 262 11.27 -3.13 14.80
N THR A 263 10.51 -2.06 14.97
CA THR A 263 9.31 -2.03 15.83
C THR A 263 8.07 -1.79 14.97
N ILE A 264 7.20 -2.79 14.89
CA ILE A 264 5.91 -2.68 14.17
C ILE A 264 4.83 -2.20 15.14
N GLN A 265 4.18 -1.10 14.77
CA GLN A 265 3.03 -0.52 15.46
C GLN A 265 2.01 -0.10 14.41
N ARG A 266 1.23 -1.08 13.93
CA ARG A 266 0.16 -0.80 12.99
C ARG A 266 -0.99 -0.14 13.76
N PRO A 267 -1.34 1.12 13.49
CA PRO A 267 -2.52 1.72 14.11
C PRO A 267 -3.74 0.88 13.73
N PRO A 268 -4.74 0.76 14.62
CA PRO A 268 -5.99 0.11 14.26
C PRO A 268 -6.50 0.83 13.02
N GLN A 269 -6.58 0.10 11.90
CA GLN A 269 -7.10 0.66 10.66
C GLN A 269 -8.42 1.31 11.03
N SER A 270 -8.54 2.61 10.79
CA SER A 270 -9.83 3.25 10.89
C SER A 270 -10.70 2.42 9.97
N LYS A 271 -11.74 1.81 10.52
CA LYS A 271 -12.80 1.18 9.73
C LYS A 271 -13.60 2.29 9.07
N LEU A 272 -12.92 3.23 8.41
CA LEU A 272 -13.53 4.10 7.44
C LEU A 272 -13.71 3.22 6.21
N TRP A 273 -14.82 2.48 6.24
CA TRP A 273 -15.48 1.86 5.09
C TRP A 273 -14.78 0.59 4.61
N SER A 274 -15.18 -0.52 5.22
CA SER A 274 -15.33 -1.79 4.52
C SER A 274 -16.36 -1.63 3.37
N GLU A 275 -15.98 -0.94 2.29
CA GLU A 275 -16.69 -1.06 1.01
C GLU A 275 -16.59 -2.48 0.43
N VAL A 276 -15.64 -3.28 0.93
CA VAL A 276 -15.57 -4.73 0.67
C VAL A 276 -16.81 -5.48 1.22
N ASP A 277 -17.51 -4.94 2.22
CA ASP A 277 -18.77 -5.53 2.73
C ASP A 277 -20.04 -4.94 2.10
N ALA A 278 -19.95 -3.86 1.31
CA ALA A 278 -21.13 -3.34 0.59
C ALA A 278 -21.55 -4.26 -0.57
N ASN A 279 -20.60 -5.00 -1.16
CA ASN A 279 -20.85 -5.98 -2.21
C ASN A 279 -20.85 -7.44 -1.72
N SER A 280 -20.52 -7.68 -0.45
CA SER A 280 -20.56 -9.02 0.13
C SER A 280 -21.98 -9.31 0.64
N LEU A 281 -22.70 -10.16 -0.08
CA LEU A 281 -24.02 -10.65 0.33
C LEU A 281 -23.93 -11.65 1.50
N VAL A 282 -22.73 -12.04 1.92
CA VAL A 282 -22.49 -13.10 2.90
C VAL A 282 -23.09 -12.72 4.26
N ASN A 283 -23.88 -13.61 4.85
CA ASN A 283 -24.62 -13.42 6.11
C ASN A 283 -25.66 -12.28 6.12
N GLN A 284 -25.93 -11.62 4.99
CA GLN A 284 -27.06 -10.69 4.87
C GLN A 284 -28.38 -11.47 4.76
N THR A 285 -29.48 -10.96 5.33
CA THR A 285 -30.79 -11.62 5.27
C THR A 285 -31.75 -10.87 4.36
N PHE A 286 -32.18 -11.49 3.27
CA PHE A 286 -33.11 -10.90 2.31
C PHE A 286 -34.55 -11.34 2.53
N ARG A 287 -35.49 -10.39 2.50
CA ARG A 287 -36.93 -10.66 2.45
C ARG A 287 -37.33 -10.83 0.99
N VAL A 288 -37.66 -12.06 0.61
CA VAL A 288 -37.94 -12.44 -0.77
C VAL A 288 -39.45 -12.60 -0.95
N LEU A 289 -40.04 -11.72 -1.75
CA LEU A 289 -41.44 -11.74 -2.10
C LEU A 289 -41.69 -12.76 -3.22
N ILE A 290 -42.61 -13.68 -2.96
CA ILE A 290 -43.04 -14.71 -3.90
C ILE A 290 -44.55 -14.61 -4.15
N SER A 291 -44.95 -14.87 -5.40
CA SER A 291 -46.36 -14.93 -5.81
C SER A 291 -46.91 -16.32 -5.52
N VAL A 292 -47.78 -16.46 -4.51
CA VAL A 292 -48.39 -17.75 -4.14
C VAL A 292 -49.92 -17.62 -4.08
N PRO A 293 -50.68 -18.50 -4.76
CA PRO A 293 -50.23 -19.63 -5.58
C PRO A 293 -49.89 -19.25 -7.04
N ASN A 294 -48.74 -19.70 -7.55
CA ASN A 294 -48.30 -19.56 -8.94
C ASN A 294 -47.55 -20.82 -9.41
N LYS A 295 -48.25 -21.95 -9.58
CA LYS A 295 -47.63 -23.19 -10.09
C LYS A 295 -47.20 -23.02 -11.55
N PRO A 296 -46.03 -23.55 -11.97
CA PRO A 296 -45.08 -24.40 -11.23
C PRO A 296 -43.97 -23.64 -10.47
N TYR A 297 -44.06 -22.31 -10.37
CA TYR A 297 -42.98 -21.45 -9.89
C TYR A 297 -42.93 -21.29 -8.37
N ALA A 298 -44.09 -21.12 -7.72
CA ALA A 298 -44.20 -21.06 -6.27
C ALA A 298 -45.60 -21.52 -5.80
N SER A 299 -45.66 -22.49 -4.89
CA SER A 299 -46.88 -22.94 -4.23
C SER A 299 -46.62 -23.37 -2.80
N LEU A 300 -47.67 -23.48 -1.99
CA LEU A 300 -47.59 -24.15 -0.69
C LEU A 300 -47.45 -25.65 -0.89
N VAL A 301 -46.59 -26.30 -0.10
CA VAL A 301 -46.53 -27.77 -0.05
C VAL A 301 -47.80 -28.33 0.59
N GLU A 302 -48.15 -29.58 0.27
CA GLU A 302 -49.37 -30.23 0.79
C GLU A 302 -49.42 -30.23 2.33
N SER A 303 -48.27 -30.41 2.97
CA SER A 303 -48.13 -30.46 4.43
C SER A 303 -47.76 -29.12 5.08
N HIS A 304 -47.93 -27.98 4.40
CA HIS A 304 -47.44 -26.65 4.84
C HIS A 304 -47.89 -26.26 6.26
N LYS A 305 -49.05 -26.74 6.72
CA LYS A 305 -49.57 -26.51 8.09
C LYS A 305 -48.68 -27.12 9.19
N LYS A 306 -47.86 -28.12 8.86
CA LYS A 306 -46.92 -28.78 9.78
C LYS A 306 -45.50 -28.21 9.70
N LEU A 307 -45.24 -27.33 8.74
CA LEU A 307 -43.92 -26.77 8.45
C LEU A 307 -43.88 -25.29 8.84
N VAL A 308 -42.67 -24.75 9.05
CA VAL A 308 -42.46 -23.36 9.47
C VAL A 308 -41.43 -22.70 8.55
N GLY A 309 -41.65 -21.42 8.25
CA GLY A 309 -40.73 -20.59 7.47
C GLY A 309 -40.64 -21.03 6.02
N ASN A 310 -39.44 -20.99 5.45
CA ASN A 310 -39.23 -21.23 4.01
C ASN A 310 -39.68 -22.64 3.55
N ASN A 311 -39.70 -23.62 4.45
CA ASN A 311 -40.09 -25.00 4.15
C ASN A 311 -41.58 -25.16 3.81
N GLN A 312 -42.40 -24.12 3.99
CA GLN A 312 -43.82 -24.14 3.64
C GLN A 312 -44.07 -24.01 2.13
N TYR A 313 -43.04 -23.64 1.36
CA TYR A 313 -43.15 -23.31 -0.06
C TYR A 313 -42.34 -24.28 -0.93
N GLU A 314 -42.83 -24.56 -2.13
CA GLU A 314 -42.17 -25.35 -3.17
C GLU A 314 -42.34 -24.69 -4.54
N GLY A 315 -41.50 -25.07 -5.51
CA GLY A 315 -41.56 -24.62 -6.89
C GLY A 315 -40.23 -24.08 -7.41
N TYR A 316 -40.15 -23.86 -8.71
CA TYR A 316 -38.90 -23.50 -9.38
C TYR A 316 -38.24 -22.22 -8.80
N SER A 317 -39.03 -21.19 -8.46
CA SER A 317 -38.51 -19.95 -7.87
C SER A 317 -37.92 -20.16 -6.49
N ILE A 318 -38.42 -21.16 -5.75
CA ILE A 318 -37.94 -21.53 -4.42
C ILE A 318 -36.60 -22.25 -4.50
N ASP A 319 -36.45 -23.15 -5.47
CA ASP A 319 -35.18 -23.84 -5.72
C ASP A 319 -34.11 -22.87 -6.25
N LEU A 320 -34.49 -21.94 -7.13
CA LEU A 320 -33.57 -20.93 -7.66
C LEU A 320 -32.95 -20.06 -6.54
N ILE A 321 -33.78 -19.54 -5.62
CA ILE A 321 -33.25 -18.69 -4.55
C ILE A 321 -32.40 -19.46 -3.55
N LYS A 322 -32.72 -20.75 -3.36
CA LYS A 322 -31.92 -21.65 -2.53
C LYS A 322 -30.53 -21.87 -3.13
N GLU A 323 -30.42 -22.14 -4.43
CA GLU A 323 -29.13 -22.29 -5.14
C GLU A 323 -28.34 -20.98 -5.17
N LEU A 324 -29.01 -19.83 -5.39
CA LEU A 324 -28.37 -18.51 -5.32
C LEU A 324 -27.83 -18.22 -3.92
N SER A 325 -28.61 -18.51 -2.89
CA SER A 325 -28.21 -18.37 -1.47
C SER A 325 -26.99 -19.24 -1.15
N ALA A 326 -26.98 -20.50 -1.60
CA ALA A 326 -25.85 -21.40 -1.40
C ALA A 326 -24.57 -20.91 -2.10
N LYS A 327 -24.69 -20.33 -3.30
CA LYS A 327 -23.54 -19.84 -4.08
C LYS A 327 -22.99 -18.49 -3.60
N LEU A 328 -23.86 -17.62 -3.08
CA LEU A 328 -23.51 -16.23 -2.70
C LEU A 328 -23.43 -16.02 -1.19
N GLY A 329 -23.85 -17.00 -0.37
CA GLY A 329 -23.69 -16.99 1.09
C GLY A 329 -24.67 -16.11 1.87
N PHE A 330 -25.76 -15.64 1.25
CA PHE A 330 -26.80 -14.86 1.95
C PHE A 330 -27.88 -15.75 2.54
N ASN A 331 -28.55 -15.26 3.59
CA ASN A 331 -29.75 -15.86 4.18
C ASN A 331 -31.01 -15.22 3.57
N TYR A 332 -32.15 -15.92 3.59
CA TYR A 332 -33.40 -15.36 3.06
C TYR A 332 -34.63 -15.85 3.80
N ILE A 333 -35.69 -15.05 3.76
CA ILE A 333 -37.03 -15.36 4.28
C ILE A 333 -38.04 -15.16 3.16
N LEU A 334 -38.83 -16.19 2.89
CA LEU A 334 -39.90 -16.15 1.90
C LEU A 334 -41.16 -15.51 2.50
N ILE A 335 -41.73 -14.56 1.76
CA ILE A 335 -42.96 -13.87 2.13
C ILE A 335 -43.94 -13.98 0.96
N ASN A 336 -45.18 -14.39 1.25
CA ASN A 336 -46.23 -14.42 0.23
C ASN A 336 -46.70 -12.98 -0.07
N GLY A 337 -46.31 -12.45 -1.24
CA GLY A 337 -46.70 -11.13 -1.73
C GLY A 337 -48.03 -11.13 -2.51
N GLY A 338 -48.71 -12.27 -2.58
CA GLY A 338 -49.96 -12.45 -3.32
C GLY A 338 -49.78 -12.43 -4.85
N SER A 339 -50.89 -12.39 -5.57
CA SER A 339 -50.92 -12.44 -7.04
C SER A 339 -50.75 -11.09 -7.73
N ASN A 340 -50.73 -9.99 -6.97
CA ASN A 340 -50.63 -8.64 -7.52
C ASN A 340 -49.17 -8.17 -7.56
N TYR A 341 -48.57 -8.15 -8.75
CA TYR A 341 -47.22 -7.64 -8.96
C TYR A 341 -47.07 -6.16 -8.61
N GLY A 342 -48.12 -5.39 -8.85
CA GLY A 342 -48.10 -3.95 -8.71
C GLY A 342 -48.13 -3.23 -10.04
N ASN A 343 -48.83 -2.10 -10.03
CA ASN A 343 -48.83 -1.14 -11.13
C ASN A 343 -48.61 0.26 -10.56
N PHE A 344 -47.92 1.10 -11.32
CA PHE A 344 -47.67 2.48 -10.95
C PHE A 344 -48.82 3.36 -11.45
N ASN A 345 -49.56 3.96 -10.52
CA ASN A 345 -50.62 4.89 -10.86
C ASN A 345 -50.03 6.30 -11.04
N LYS A 346 -49.94 6.75 -12.30
CA LYS A 346 -49.40 8.08 -12.66
C LYS A 346 -50.18 9.25 -12.05
N THR A 347 -51.45 9.06 -11.74
CA THR A 347 -52.33 10.12 -11.22
C THR A 347 -52.21 10.27 -9.70
N THR A 348 -52.02 9.17 -8.98
CA THR A 348 -51.90 9.18 -7.51
C THR A 348 -50.45 9.10 -7.03
N ASN A 349 -49.49 8.94 -7.95
CA ASN A 349 -48.07 8.73 -7.69
C ASN A 349 -47.79 7.57 -6.70
N LYS A 350 -48.65 6.54 -6.72
CA LYS A 350 -48.58 5.39 -5.81
C LYS A 350 -48.43 4.10 -6.59
N THR A 351 -47.58 3.22 -6.07
CA THR A 351 -47.39 1.86 -6.55
C THR A 351 -48.24 0.90 -5.72
N THR A 352 -48.75 -0.17 -6.32
CA THR A 352 -49.52 -1.22 -5.63
C THR A 352 -48.76 -2.56 -5.63
N GLY A 353 -49.32 -3.60 -5.00
CA GLY A 353 -48.78 -4.97 -5.07
C GLY A 353 -47.36 -5.14 -4.50
N MET A 354 -46.64 -6.16 -4.97
CA MET A 354 -45.26 -6.44 -4.55
C MET A 354 -44.29 -5.29 -4.86
N MET A 355 -44.51 -4.51 -5.92
CA MET A 355 -43.70 -3.30 -6.19
C MET A 355 -43.87 -2.24 -5.10
N LYS A 356 -45.06 -2.12 -4.49
CA LYS A 356 -45.27 -1.24 -3.34
C LYS A 356 -44.44 -1.72 -2.14
N GLU A 357 -44.44 -3.01 -1.87
CA GLU A 357 -43.70 -3.60 -0.75
C GLU A 357 -42.19 -3.42 -0.87
N ILE A 358 -41.65 -3.44 -2.10
CA ILE A 358 -40.25 -3.10 -2.37
C ILE A 358 -39.99 -1.61 -2.11
N ASN A 359 -40.84 -0.72 -2.62
CA ASN A 359 -40.70 0.72 -2.40
C ASN A 359 -40.82 1.13 -0.93
N GLU A 360 -41.62 0.42 -0.14
CA GLU A 360 -41.80 0.65 1.30
C GLU A 360 -40.73 -0.07 2.15
N GLY A 361 -39.78 -0.79 1.55
CA GLY A 361 -38.70 -1.50 2.26
C GLY A 361 -39.16 -2.75 3.01
N ILE A 362 -40.37 -3.25 2.72
CA ILE A 362 -40.94 -4.46 3.33
C ILE A 362 -40.33 -5.72 2.70
N GLY A 363 -40.08 -5.69 1.39
CA GLY A 363 -39.33 -6.70 0.65
C GLY A 363 -37.99 -6.16 0.15
N HIS A 364 -37.02 -7.04 -0.08
CA HIS A 364 -35.74 -6.68 -0.70
C HIS A 364 -35.61 -7.23 -2.13
N ILE A 365 -36.22 -8.39 -2.42
CA ILE A 365 -36.12 -9.08 -3.70
C ILE A 365 -37.52 -9.59 -4.08
N VAL A 366 -37.89 -9.46 -5.36
CA VAL A 366 -39.06 -10.14 -5.92
C VAL A 366 -38.58 -11.22 -6.88
N ILE A 367 -39.02 -12.46 -6.69
CA ILE A 367 -38.72 -13.55 -7.62
C ILE A 367 -40.02 -14.01 -8.23
N ASN A 368 -40.15 -13.72 -9.51
CA ASN A 368 -41.30 -14.13 -10.27
C ASN A 368 -40.91 -14.51 -11.69
N LEU A 369 -41.51 -15.57 -12.16
CA LEU A 369 -41.43 -16.04 -13.52
C LEU A 369 -42.85 -16.02 -14.05
N THR A 370 -43.13 -15.10 -14.96
CA THR A 370 -44.38 -15.08 -15.73
C THR A 370 -44.12 -15.75 -17.07
N THR A 371 -44.94 -16.75 -17.39
CA THR A 371 -45.14 -17.15 -18.78
C THR A 371 -45.97 -16.07 -19.45
N HIS A 372 -45.33 -15.02 -19.95
CA HIS A 372 -45.89 -14.29 -21.08
C HIS A 372 -45.52 -15.07 -22.34
N CYS A 373 -46.47 -15.85 -22.85
CA CYS A 373 -46.57 -16.08 -24.29
C CYS A 373 -47.32 -14.91 -24.91
#